data_AF-A0A3Q2QJ75-F1
#
_entry.id   AF-A0A3Q2QJ75-F1
#
_cell.length_a   1.000
_cell.length_b   1.000
_cell.length_c   1.000
_cell.angle_alpha   90.00
_cell.angle_beta   90.00
_cell.angle_gamma   90.00
#
_symmetry.space_group_name_H-M   'P 1'
#
loop_
_entity.id
_entity.type
_entity.pdbx_description
1 polymer ?
#
loop_
_entity_poly.entity_id
_entity_poly.type
_entity_poly.pdbx_seq_one_letter_code
_entity_poly.pdbx_strand_id
1 'polypeptide(L)'
;DVIFSRRWEGGDPGVSNQKTPTTILLTPDRKFHSFGYAARDFYHDLDPSESKHWLYLEKFKMKLHTTANLSTDTEIHAANGKRVKALDIFAYALAFFKEQALKEHVRRNRQSRTFLVENVVGELWSELEEGDRYVVMDCGGGTVDLTVHQIRLPEGHLKELYKASGGPYGSIGVDYEFEKLLCKIFGQDFIDQFKIKRPAAWVDLMIAFESRKRAAAPERTNPLNINLPFSFIDYYKKYRGHSVDHALRKSK
;
A
#
# COMPACT_ATOMS: atom_id res chain seq x y z
N ASP A 1 18.13 1.00 21.97
CA ASP A 1 17.83 -0.22 21.18
C ASP A 1 16.86 0.05 20.05
N VAL A 2 17.23 -0.34 18.83
CA VAL A 2 16.36 -0.26 17.64
C VAL A 2 15.68 -1.62 17.42
N ILE A 3 14.35 -1.62 17.32
CA ILE A 3 13.54 -2.82 17.01
C ILE A 3 13.31 -2.85 15.51
N PHE A 4 13.96 -3.79 14.82
CA PHE A 4 13.72 -4.06 13.41
C PHE A 4 12.71 -5.22 13.28
N SER A 5 11.55 -4.95 12.67
CA SER A 5 10.65 -6.00 12.21
C SER A 5 11.25 -6.66 10.98
N ARG A 6 11.64 -7.93 11.09
CA ARG A 6 12.39 -8.62 10.02
C ARG A 6 11.48 -9.20 8.94
N ARG A 7 10.21 -9.49 9.23
CA ARG A 7 9.20 -10.00 8.30
C ARG A 7 7.79 -9.65 8.78
N TRP A 8 6.93 -9.24 7.87
CA TRP A 8 5.48 -9.16 8.12
C TRP A 8 4.82 -10.46 7.65
N GLU A 9 3.98 -11.06 8.49
CA GLU A 9 3.18 -12.23 8.12
C GLU A 9 2.09 -11.87 7.11
N GLY A 10 1.80 -12.79 6.18
CA GLY A 10 0.84 -12.62 5.09
C GLY A 10 1.47 -12.05 3.80
N GLY A 11 0.66 -11.99 2.74
CA GLY A 11 1.07 -11.51 1.42
C GLY A 11 1.35 -12.63 0.39
N ASP A 12 1.74 -12.23 -0.82
CA ASP A 12 1.82 -13.18 -1.94
C ASP A 12 2.94 -14.22 -1.75
N PRO A 13 2.67 -15.53 -1.96
CA PRO A 13 3.67 -16.59 -1.78
C PRO A 13 4.96 -16.32 -2.57
N GLY A 14 6.10 -16.43 -1.90
CA GLY A 14 7.43 -16.23 -2.51
C GLY A 14 7.90 -14.77 -2.58
N VAL A 15 7.14 -13.81 -2.06
CA VAL A 15 7.54 -12.39 -1.99
C VAL A 15 8.04 -12.06 -0.58
N SER A 16 9.25 -11.49 -0.50
CA SER A 16 9.78 -10.96 0.77
C SER A 16 9.08 -9.65 1.14
N ASN A 17 8.12 -9.71 2.07
CA ASN A 17 7.37 -8.54 2.51
C ASN A 17 8.12 -7.75 3.60
N GLN A 18 9.04 -6.89 3.16
CA GLN A 18 9.75 -5.94 4.03
C GLN A 18 8.87 -4.76 4.47
N LYS A 19 7.74 -4.52 3.76
CA LYS A 19 6.76 -3.47 4.08
C LYS A 19 5.39 -4.10 4.31
N THR A 20 4.62 -3.53 5.24
CA THR A 20 3.21 -3.88 5.47
C THR A 20 2.30 -2.80 4.86
N PRO A 21 1.23 -3.17 4.14
CA PRO A 21 0.31 -2.19 3.60
C PRO A 21 -0.40 -1.47 4.74
N THR A 22 -0.70 -0.19 4.56
CA THR A 22 -1.50 0.59 5.53
C THR A 22 -2.97 0.28 5.30
N THR A 23 -3.32 -0.94 5.67
CA THR A 23 -4.64 -1.53 5.48
C THR A 23 -5.13 -2.01 6.83
N ILE A 24 -6.40 -1.76 7.11
CA ILE A 24 -7.05 -2.17 8.35
C ILE A 24 -8.42 -2.74 8.02
N LEU A 25 -8.79 -3.79 8.73
CA LEU A 25 -10.10 -4.40 8.65
C LEU A 25 -10.79 -4.24 10.00
N LEU A 26 -12.00 -3.68 9.99
CA LEU A 26 -12.87 -3.66 11.14
C LEU A 26 -14.08 -4.56 10.89
N THR A 27 -14.55 -5.19 11.95
CA THR A 27 -15.80 -5.94 11.99
C THR A 27 -17.00 -5.02 11.71
N PRO A 28 -18.18 -5.59 11.40
CA PRO A 28 -19.41 -4.80 11.19
C PRO A 28 -19.79 -3.88 12.38
N ASP A 29 -19.40 -4.24 13.61
CA ASP A 29 -19.57 -3.46 14.84
C ASP A 29 -18.42 -2.46 15.10
N ARG A 30 -17.59 -2.16 14.10
CA ARG A 30 -16.51 -1.16 14.13
C ARG A 30 -15.35 -1.50 15.09
N LYS A 31 -15.18 -2.77 15.45
CA LYS A 31 -14.04 -3.23 16.26
C LYS A 31 -12.87 -3.62 15.37
N PHE A 32 -11.66 -3.39 15.86
CA PHE A 32 -10.45 -3.86 15.21
C PHE A 32 -10.47 -5.38 15.02
N HIS A 33 -10.21 -5.83 13.80
CA HIS A 33 -10.03 -7.25 13.49
C HIS A 33 -8.58 -7.54 13.15
N SER A 34 -8.04 -6.91 12.10
CA SER A 34 -6.68 -7.16 11.63
C SER A 34 -6.08 -5.94 10.91
N PHE A 35 -4.76 -5.99 10.70
CA PHE A 35 -3.97 -4.96 10.03
C PHE A 35 -3.06 -5.59 8.96
N GLY A 36 -2.69 -4.81 7.94
CA GLY A 36 -1.72 -5.20 6.93
C GLY A 36 -2.23 -6.32 6.01
N TYR A 37 -1.36 -7.27 5.67
CA TYR A 37 -1.72 -8.40 4.81
C TYR A 37 -2.82 -9.26 5.42
N ALA A 38 -2.81 -9.50 6.73
CA ALA A 38 -3.89 -10.23 7.39
C ALA A 38 -5.28 -9.56 7.25
N ALA A 39 -5.33 -8.23 7.14
CA ALA A 39 -6.58 -7.51 6.84
C ALA A 39 -7.03 -7.71 5.39
N ARG A 40 -6.08 -7.65 4.46
CA ARG A 40 -6.31 -7.85 3.03
C ARG A 40 -6.77 -9.27 2.74
N ASP A 41 -6.00 -10.25 3.19
CA ASP A 41 -6.19 -11.66 2.89
C ASP A 41 -7.52 -12.15 3.50
N PHE A 42 -7.81 -11.80 4.76
CA PHE A 42 -9.10 -12.13 5.37
C PHE A 42 -10.28 -11.50 4.62
N TYR A 43 -10.19 -10.22 4.24
CA TYR A 43 -11.28 -9.55 3.53
C TYR A 43 -11.52 -10.13 2.12
N HIS A 44 -10.46 -10.54 1.44
CA HIS A 44 -10.50 -11.25 0.16
C HIS A 44 -11.24 -12.59 0.29
N ASP A 45 -10.99 -13.33 1.37
CA ASP A 45 -11.56 -14.66 1.59
C ASP A 45 -13.01 -14.64 2.11
N LEU A 46 -13.55 -13.46 2.45
CA LEU A 46 -14.95 -13.32 2.87
C LEU A 46 -15.93 -13.61 1.72
N ASP A 47 -17.07 -14.19 2.08
CA ASP A 47 -18.17 -14.33 1.13
C ASP A 47 -18.63 -12.95 0.60
N PRO A 48 -18.99 -12.81 -0.69
CA PRO A 48 -19.45 -11.55 -1.26
C PRO A 48 -20.67 -10.92 -0.57
N SER A 49 -21.50 -11.71 0.10
CA SER A 49 -22.62 -11.21 0.91
C SER A 49 -22.14 -10.63 2.24
N GLU A 50 -21.18 -11.28 2.89
CA GLU A 50 -20.61 -10.85 4.17
C GLU A 50 -19.70 -9.64 4.03
N SER A 51 -18.78 -9.64 3.05
CA SER A 51 -17.79 -8.58 2.83
C SER A 51 -18.39 -7.17 2.75
N LYS A 52 -19.64 -7.04 2.28
CA LYS A 52 -20.38 -5.77 2.23
C LYS A 52 -20.63 -5.15 3.62
N HIS A 53 -20.66 -5.97 4.67
CA HIS A 53 -20.93 -5.52 6.03
C HIS A 53 -19.65 -5.09 6.77
N TRP A 54 -18.50 -5.65 6.37
CA TRP A 54 -17.19 -5.36 6.94
C TRP A 54 -16.65 -4.00 6.51
N LEU A 55 -15.74 -3.43 7.30
CA LEU A 55 -15.13 -2.14 7.05
C LEU A 55 -13.66 -2.35 6.67
N TYR A 56 -13.42 -2.53 5.38
CA TYR A 56 -12.08 -2.64 4.81
C TYR A 56 -11.58 -1.26 4.38
N LEU A 57 -10.47 -0.78 4.98
CA LEU A 57 -9.87 0.50 4.65
C LEU A 57 -8.43 0.28 4.19
N GLU A 58 -8.20 0.49 2.90
CA GLU A 58 -6.89 0.34 2.27
C GLU A 58 -6.21 1.71 2.08
N LYS A 59 -4.87 1.72 2.11
CA LYS A 59 -4.04 2.91 1.86
C LYS A 59 -4.49 4.14 2.66
N PHE A 60 -5.00 3.94 3.89
CA PHE A 60 -5.72 4.98 4.63
C PHE A 60 -4.87 6.22 4.94
N LYS A 61 -3.53 6.08 5.01
CA LYS A 61 -2.60 7.22 5.15
C LYS A 61 -2.73 8.23 4.01
N MET A 62 -2.99 7.76 2.78
CA MET A 62 -3.08 8.62 1.62
C MET A 62 -4.30 9.55 1.66
N LYS A 63 -5.38 9.13 2.34
CA LYS A 63 -6.55 9.99 2.52
C LYS A 63 -6.24 11.21 3.38
N LEU A 64 -5.30 11.10 4.34
CA LEU A 64 -4.86 12.26 5.11
C LEU A 64 -4.05 13.23 4.26
N HIS A 65 -3.09 12.71 3.49
CA HIS A 65 -2.19 13.55 2.67
C HIS A 65 -2.92 14.37 1.60
N THR A 66 -4.08 13.91 1.15
CA THR A 66 -4.87 14.56 0.09
C THR A 66 -6.02 15.41 0.63
N THR A 67 -6.29 15.38 1.95
CA THR A 67 -7.34 16.18 2.57
C THR A 67 -6.78 17.53 3.01
N ALA A 68 -7.25 18.62 2.41
CA ALA A 68 -6.74 19.97 2.67
C ALA A 68 -6.96 20.45 4.12
N ASN A 69 -8.11 20.12 4.71
CA ASN A 69 -8.50 20.56 6.05
C ASN A 69 -8.68 19.35 6.97
N LEU A 70 -7.59 18.92 7.60
CA LEU A 70 -7.61 17.84 8.59
C LEU A 70 -8.13 18.36 9.94
N SER A 71 -8.98 17.56 10.58
CA SER A 71 -9.47 17.80 11.93
C SER A 71 -9.71 16.47 12.67
N THR A 72 -10.01 16.55 13.96
CA THR A 72 -10.40 15.38 14.78
C THR A 72 -11.70 14.72 14.30
N ASP A 73 -12.48 15.41 13.46
CA ASP A 73 -13.73 14.91 12.88
C ASP A 73 -13.56 14.42 11.44
N THR A 74 -12.34 14.42 10.89
CA THR A 74 -12.08 13.85 9.57
C THR A 74 -12.49 12.38 9.52
N GLU A 75 -13.34 12.02 8.55
CA GLU A 75 -13.79 10.66 8.31
C GLU A 75 -13.13 10.04 7.07
N ILE A 76 -12.88 8.74 7.12
CA ILE A 76 -12.36 7.94 6.03
C ILE A 76 -13.43 6.93 5.60
N HIS A 77 -13.58 6.76 4.29
CA HIS A 77 -14.52 5.81 3.71
C HIS A 77 -13.88 4.42 3.57
N ALA A 78 -14.57 3.40 4.08
CA ALA A 78 -14.28 1.99 3.82
C ALA A 78 -14.73 1.57 2.41
N ALA A 79 -14.32 0.38 1.96
CA ALA A 79 -14.61 -0.15 0.63
C ALA A 79 -16.12 -0.31 0.35
N ASN A 80 -16.94 -0.50 1.38
CA ASN A 80 -18.40 -0.52 1.28
C ASN A 80 -19.06 0.87 1.35
N GLY A 81 -18.28 1.95 1.34
CA GLY A 81 -18.75 3.33 1.39
C GLY A 81 -19.09 3.86 2.80
N LYS A 82 -19.07 3.03 3.84
CA LYS A 82 -19.32 3.50 5.21
C LYS A 82 -18.16 4.37 5.73
N ARG A 83 -18.50 5.37 6.55
CA ARG A 83 -17.56 6.34 7.13
C ARG A 83 -17.11 5.92 8.53
N VAL A 84 -15.82 6.07 8.78
CA VAL A 84 -15.13 5.81 10.07
C VAL A 84 -14.26 7.01 10.41
N LYS A 85 -14.16 7.40 11.69
CA LYS A 85 -13.27 8.49 12.08
C LYS A 85 -11.82 8.12 11.80
N ALA A 86 -11.07 9.04 11.20
CA ALA A 86 -9.64 8.85 10.94
C ALA A 86 -8.90 8.55 12.25
N LEU A 87 -9.23 9.28 13.33
CA LEU A 87 -8.60 9.11 14.64
C LEU A 87 -8.67 7.66 15.15
N ASP A 88 -9.82 7.00 15.01
CA ASP A 88 -9.99 5.60 15.42
C ASP A 88 -9.06 4.68 14.62
N ILE A 89 -8.96 4.91 13.31
CA ILE A 89 -8.08 4.14 12.41
C ILE A 89 -6.60 4.27 12.83
N PHE A 90 -6.15 5.48 13.16
CA PHE A 90 -4.77 5.70 13.63
C PHE A 90 -4.54 5.12 15.01
N ALA A 91 -5.51 5.24 15.93
CA ALA A 91 -5.43 4.64 17.25
C ALA A 91 -5.27 3.12 17.15
N TYR A 92 -6.07 2.45 16.32
CA TYR A 92 -5.96 1.02 16.07
C TYR A 92 -4.61 0.64 15.44
N ALA A 93 -4.15 1.40 14.44
CA ALA A 93 -2.86 1.14 13.80
C ALA A 93 -1.69 1.28 14.80
N LEU A 94 -1.68 2.33 15.63
CA LEU A 94 -0.66 2.55 16.66
C LEU A 94 -0.71 1.48 17.75
N ALA A 95 -1.90 1.07 18.19
CA ALA A 95 -2.08 -0.04 19.12
C ALA A 95 -1.50 -1.34 18.55
N PHE A 96 -1.81 -1.66 17.29
CA PHE A 96 -1.23 -2.81 16.60
C PHE A 96 0.31 -2.74 16.55
N PHE A 97 0.90 -1.61 16.16
CA PHE A 97 2.36 -1.47 16.11
C PHE A 97 3.02 -1.60 17.49
N LYS A 98 2.38 -1.06 18.53
CA LYS A 98 2.82 -1.23 19.93
C LYS A 98 2.86 -2.71 20.30
N GLU A 99 1.79 -3.46 20.01
CA GLU A 99 1.74 -4.90 20.30
C GLU A 99 2.78 -5.69 19.53
N GLN A 100 3.00 -5.39 18.24
CA GLN A 100 4.03 -6.05 17.43
C GLN A 100 5.45 -5.77 17.97
N ALA A 101 5.74 -4.52 18.34
CA ALA A 101 7.02 -4.15 18.95
C ALA A 101 7.25 -4.90 20.28
N LEU A 102 6.21 -5.01 21.12
CA LEU A 102 6.28 -5.77 22.37
C LEU A 102 6.50 -7.27 22.13
N LYS A 103 5.79 -7.88 21.17
CA LYS A 103 5.97 -9.28 20.79
C LYS A 103 7.40 -9.56 20.34
N GLU A 104 7.96 -8.72 19.46
CA GLU A 104 9.35 -8.88 19.02
C GLU A 104 10.37 -8.64 20.14
N HIS A 105 10.11 -7.70 21.05
CA HIS A 105 10.95 -7.49 22.23
C HIS A 105 11.00 -8.74 23.12
N VAL A 106 9.84 -9.35 23.42
CA VAL A 106 9.75 -10.59 24.20
C VAL A 106 10.41 -11.77 23.45
N ARG A 107 10.23 -11.86 22.13
CA ARG A 107 10.82 -12.92 21.30
C ARG A 107 12.35 -12.85 21.30
N ARG A 108 12.93 -11.64 21.20
CA ARG A 108 14.38 -11.42 21.31
C ARG A 108 14.94 -11.89 22.66
N ASN A 109 14.24 -11.63 23.77
CA ASN A 109 14.68 -12.09 25.09
C ASN A 109 14.73 -13.63 25.22
N ARG A 110 14.00 -14.38 24.38
CA ARG A 110 14.04 -15.85 24.35
C ARG A 110 15.08 -16.44 23.38
N GLN A 111 15.56 -15.66 22.41
CA GLN A 111 16.58 -16.07 21.43
C GLN A 111 17.75 -15.07 21.43
N SER A 112 18.27 -14.76 22.62
CA SER A 112 19.29 -13.74 22.79
C SER A 112 20.57 -14.12 22.02
N ARG A 113 20.73 -13.54 20.84
CA ARG A 113 22.01 -13.40 20.15
C ARG A 113 22.34 -11.92 20.18
N THR A 114 23.32 -11.57 21.00
CA THR A 114 23.98 -10.27 20.97
C THR A 114 24.67 -10.15 19.62
N PHE A 115 24.24 -9.21 18.78
CA PHE A 115 24.98 -8.84 17.59
C PHE A 115 25.66 -7.51 17.89
N LEU A 116 26.96 -7.43 17.61
CA LEU A 116 27.62 -6.15 17.41
C LEU A 116 26.90 -5.50 16.22
N VAL A 117 26.28 -4.36 16.45
CA VAL A 117 25.97 -3.45 15.35
C VAL A 117 27.33 -2.90 14.94
N GLU A 118 28.01 -3.60 14.03
CA GLU A 118 29.07 -2.96 13.28
C GLU A 118 28.44 -1.72 12.65
N ASN A 119 29.08 -0.57 12.84
CA ASN A 119 28.72 0.64 12.12
C ASN A 119 28.66 0.25 10.65
N VAL A 120 27.45 0.19 10.07
CA VAL A 120 27.25 -0.05 8.64
C VAL A 120 27.60 1.25 7.92
N VAL A 121 28.86 1.66 8.04
CA VAL A 121 29.51 2.56 7.10
C VAL A 121 29.79 1.65 5.92
N GLY A 122 28.76 1.38 5.11
CA GLY A 122 28.90 0.58 3.90
C GLY A 122 30.00 1.15 3.01
N GLU A 123 30.57 0.35 2.10
CA GLU A 123 31.68 0.72 1.20
C GLU A 123 31.50 2.12 0.57
N LEU A 124 30.27 2.49 0.21
CA LEU A 124 29.92 3.81 -0.31
C LEU A 124 30.26 4.99 0.63
N TRP A 125 30.10 4.82 1.94
CA TRP A 125 30.36 5.87 2.94
C TRP A 125 31.86 6.04 3.22
N SER A 126 32.69 5.04 2.88
CA SER A 126 34.14 5.13 3.01
C SER A 126 34.80 5.97 1.92
N GLU A 127 34.08 6.24 0.83
CA GLU A 127 34.53 7.09 -0.28
C GLU A 127 34.10 8.56 -0.15
N LEU A 128 33.24 8.89 0.83
CA LEU A 128 32.69 10.24 0.99
C LEU A 128 33.59 11.11 1.88
N GLU A 129 33.90 12.31 1.41
CA GLU A 129 34.75 13.30 2.07
C GLU A 129 33.93 14.40 2.77
N GLU A 130 34.58 15.16 3.66
CA GLU A 130 33.92 16.32 4.28
C GLU A 130 33.49 17.32 3.20
N GLY A 131 32.23 17.74 3.27
CA GLY A 131 31.69 18.70 2.32
C GLY A 131 30.97 18.08 1.13
N ASP A 132 31.10 16.76 0.92
CA ASP A 132 30.35 16.02 -0.09
C ASP A 132 28.85 16.14 0.10
N ARG A 133 28.13 16.17 -1.02
CA ARG A 133 26.69 16.36 -1.06
C ARG A 133 26.04 15.25 -1.85
N TYR A 134 24.97 14.69 -1.30
CA TYR A 134 24.18 13.67 -1.97
C TYR A 134 22.69 13.95 -1.77
N VAL A 135 21.90 13.40 -2.70
CA VAL A 135 20.45 13.49 -2.67
C VAL A 135 19.90 12.13 -2.29
N VAL A 136 19.04 12.11 -1.28
CA VAL A 136 18.19 10.96 -0.97
C VAL A 136 16.87 11.18 -1.68
N MET A 137 16.53 10.25 -2.57
CA MET A 137 15.24 10.23 -3.26
C MET A 137 14.43 9.03 -2.75
N ASP A 138 13.42 9.29 -1.91
CA ASP A 138 12.50 8.27 -1.43
C ASP A 138 11.27 8.20 -2.34
N CYS A 139 11.31 7.26 -3.29
CA CYS A 139 10.19 6.97 -4.19
C CYS A 139 9.24 5.95 -3.56
N GLY A 140 8.42 6.41 -2.62
CA GLY A 140 7.41 5.62 -1.94
C GLY A 140 6.20 5.24 -2.81
N GLY A 141 5.30 4.44 -2.23
CA GLY A 141 4.06 4.06 -2.90
C GLY A 141 3.05 5.22 -3.00
N GLY A 142 3.13 6.18 -2.08
CA GLY A 142 2.22 7.32 -2.02
C GLY A 142 2.87 8.66 -2.37
N THR A 143 4.09 8.86 -1.90
CA THR A 143 4.84 10.11 -2.06
C THR A 143 6.18 9.84 -2.72
N VAL A 144 6.73 10.88 -3.35
CA VAL A 144 8.14 10.95 -3.72
C VAL A 144 8.72 12.13 -2.97
N ASP A 145 9.74 11.89 -2.14
CA ASP A 145 10.37 12.89 -1.29
C ASP A 145 11.88 12.97 -1.60
N LEU A 146 12.38 14.19 -1.74
CA LEU A 146 13.78 14.52 -2.06
C LEU A 146 14.38 15.30 -0.90
N THR A 147 15.51 14.83 -0.40
CA THR A 147 16.29 15.51 0.65
C THR A 147 17.75 15.59 0.23
N VAL A 148 18.40 16.73 0.48
CA VAL A 148 19.82 16.91 0.15
C VAL A 148 20.61 17.00 1.45
N HIS A 149 21.62 16.15 1.58
CA HIS A 149 22.51 16.11 2.73
C HIS A 149 23.92 16.51 2.34
N GLN A 150 24.64 17.07 3.31
CA GLN A 150 26.08 17.29 3.27
C GLN A 150 26.76 16.53 4.41
N ILE A 151 27.86 15.85 4.11
CA ILE A 151 28.68 15.16 5.11
C ILE A 151 29.47 16.18 5.94
N ARG A 152 29.49 16.00 7.26
CA ARG A 152 30.38 16.70 8.20
C ARG A 152 31.25 15.72 8.96
N LEU A 153 32.57 15.92 8.89
CA LEU A 153 33.58 15.16 9.62
C LEU A 153 34.06 15.95 10.85
N PRO A 154 34.74 15.32 11.84
CA PRO A 154 35.17 13.91 11.92
C PRO A 154 34.09 12.93 12.39
N GLU A 155 32.95 13.41 12.86
CA GLU A 155 31.94 12.57 13.55
C GLU A 155 30.88 11.94 12.62
N GLY A 156 30.91 12.24 11.31
CA GLY A 156 29.98 11.67 10.32
C GLY A 156 28.56 12.24 10.40
N HIS A 157 28.38 13.45 10.96
CA HIS A 157 27.08 14.10 11.05
C HIS A 157 26.56 14.49 9.66
N LEU A 158 25.25 14.33 9.46
CA LEU A 158 24.57 14.75 8.24
C LEU A 158 23.97 16.14 8.44
N LYS A 159 24.36 17.10 7.61
CA LYS A 159 23.68 18.40 7.52
C LYS A 159 22.65 18.34 6.40
N GLU A 160 21.36 18.40 6.73
CA GLU A 160 20.31 18.66 5.75
C GLU A 160 20.47 20.07 5.18
N LEU A 161 20.74 20.18 3.87
CA LEU A 161 20.96 21.46 3.19
C LEU A 161 19.64 22.12 2.79
N TYR A 162 18.67 21.29 2.39
CA TYR A 162 17.36 21.71 1.96
C TYR A 162 16.32 20.85 2.65
N LYS A 163 15.26 21.51 3.14
CA LYS A 163 14.09 20.83 3.67
C LYS A 163 13.61 19.78 2.67
N ALA A 164 13.30 18.58 3.16
CA ALA A 164 12.63 17.56 2.36
C ALA A 164 11.48 18.18 1.54
N SER A 165 11.52 17.98 0.23
CA SER A 165 10.51 18.46 -0.72
C SER A 165 9.95 17.28 -1.49
N GLY A 166 8.64 17.26 -1.70
CA GLY A 166 7.99 16.08 -2.26
C GLY A 166 6.53 16.31 -2.56
N GLY A 167 5.89 15.28 -3.11
CA GLY A 167 4.48 15.33 -3.47
C GLY A 167 3.89 13.95 -3.75
N PRO A 168 2.58 13.88 -4.06
CA PRO A 168 1.83 12.63 -4.23
C PRO A 168 2.11 11.95 -5.59
N TYR A 169 3.40 11.79 -5.92
CA TYR A 169 3.89 11.25 -7.19
C TYR A 169 4.33 9.79 -7.08
N GLY A 170 3.96 9.12 -5.98
CA GLY A 170 4.31 7.72 -5.75
C GLY A 170 3.60 6.75 -6.69
N SER A 171 3.87 5.46 -6.50
CA SER A 171 3.35 4.40 -7.39
C SER A 171 1.82 4.29 -7.45
N ILE A 172 1.09 4.92 -6.53
CA ILE A 172 -0.38 5.04 -6.57
C ILE A 172 -0.87 5.77 -7.84
N GLY A 173 -0.05 6.66 -8.42
CA GLY A 173 -0.33 7.30 -9.71
C GLY A 173 -0.58 6.27 -10.83
N VAL A 174 0.19 5.17 -10.82
CA VAL A 174 0.06 4.08 -11.79
C VAL A 174 -1.26 3.32 -11.60
N ASP A 175 -1.72 3.16 -10.36
CA ASP A 175 -3.02 2.55 -10.06
C ASP A 175 -4.18 3.39 -10.60
N TYR A 176 -4.08 4.72 -10.49
CA TYR A 176 -5.09 5.64 -11.02
C TYR A 176 -5.16 5.59 -12.55
N GLU A 177 -4.02 5.54 -13.24
CA GLU A 177 -4.01 5.42 -14.71
C GLU A 177 -4.56 4.07 -15.18
N PHE A 178 -4.30 2.99 -14.43
CA PHE A 178 -4.92 1.70 -14.71
C PHE A 178 -6.44 1.73 -14.52
N GLU A 179 -6.95 2.37 -13.47
CA GLU A 179 -8.39 2.55 -13.29
C GLU A 179 -9.01 3.37 -14.43
N LYS A 180 -8.37 4.47 -14.83
CA LYS A 180 -8.83 5.27 -15.99
C LYS A 180 -8.89 4.43 -17.26
N LEU A 181 -7.90 3.56 -17.48
CA LEU A 181 -7.90 2.63 -18.60
C LEU A 181 -9.11 1.67 -18.53
N LEU A 182 -9.40 1.10 -17.35
CA LEU A 182 -10.59 0.27 -17.16
C LEU A 182 -11.88 1.05 -17.45
N CYS A 183 -12.01 2.29 -16.99
CA CYS A 183 -13.16 3.14 -17.28
C CYS A 183 -13.28 3.44 -18.78
N LYS A 184 -12.17 3.66 -19.49
CA LYS A 184 -12.17 3.87 -20.95
C LYS A 184 -12.66 2.64 -21.70
N ILE A 185 -12.29 1.43 -21.25
CA ILE A 185 -12.63 0.17 -21.93
C ILE A 185 -14.06 -0.29 -21.60
N PHE A 186 -14.44 -0.25 -20.32
CA PHE A 186 -15.66 -0.88 -19.80
C PHE A 186 -16.77 0.13 -19.44
N GLY A 187 -16.44 1.43 -19.43
CA GLY A 187 -17.32 2.53 -19.08
C GLY A 187 -17.32 2.84 -17.58
N GLN A 188 -17.37 4.14 -17.25
CA GLN A 188 -17.33 4.64 -15.87
C GLN A 188 -18.47 4.11 -15.01
N ASP A 189 -19.70 4.11 -15.55
CA ASP A 189 -20.90 3.64 -14.85
C ASP A 189 -20.78 2.16 -14.43
N PHE A 190 -20.18 1.33 -15.28
CA PHE A 190 -19.93 -0.06 -14.94
C PHE A 190 -18.89 -0.20 -13.81
N ILE A 191 -17.76 0.52 -13.90
CA ILE A 191 -16.69 0.44 -12.89
C ILE A 191 -17.21 0.91 -11.53
N ASP A 192 -17.97 2.00 -11.49
CA ASP A 192 -18.58 2.51 -10.27
C ASP A 192 -19.55 1.50 -9.66
N GLN A 193 -20.42 0.90 -10.48
CA GLN A 193 -21.36 -0.14 -10.01
C GLN A 193 -20.64 -1.40 -9.56
N PHE A 194 -19.57 -1.82 -10.23
CA PHE A 194 -18.79 -2.99 -9.86
C PHE A 194 -18.14 -2.81 -8.49
N LYS A 195 -17.52 -1.65 -8.23
CA LYS A 195 -16.92 -1.31 -6.93
C LYS A 195 -17.95 -1.36 -5.80
N ILE A 196 -19.15 -0.83 -6.04
CA ILE A 196 -20.23 -0.81 -5.04
C ILE A 196 -20.80 -2.20 -4.80
N LYS A 197 -21.10 -2.95 -5.88
CA LYS A 197 -21.82 -4.23 -5.78
C LYS A 197 -20.91 -5.40 -5.43
N ARG A 198 -19.63 -5.34 -5.80
CA ARG A 198 -18.62 -6.38 -5.60
C ARG A 198 -17.27 -5.78 -5.14
N PRO A 199 -17.22 -5.15 -3.95
CA PRO A 199 -16.00 -4.48 -3.46
C PRO A 199 -14.83 -5.45 -3.23
N ALA A 200 -15.07 -6.67 -2.75
CA ALA A 200 -14.02 -7.69 -2.62
C ALA A 200 -13.39 -8.03 -3.98
N ALA A 201 -14.22 -8.32 -4.99
CA ALA A 201 -13.76 -8.59 -6.35
C ALA A 201 -12.96 -7.43 -6.99
N TRP A 202 -13.26 -6.18 -6.61
CA TRP A 202 -12.43 -5.04 -7.02
C TRP A 202 -11.05 -5.07 -6.37
N VAL A 203 -10.96 -5.43 -5.09
CA VAL A 203 -9.68 -5.62 -4.39
C VAL A 203 -8.87 -6.73 -5.08
N ASP A 204 -9.49 -7.84 -5.47
CA ASP A 204 -8.80 -8.95 -6.17
C ASP A 204 -8.17 -8.49 -7.49
N LEU A 205 -8.92 -7.70 -8.28
CA LEU A 205 -8.44 -7.14 -9.53
C LEU A 205 -7.22 -6.23 -9.29
N MET A 206 -7.26 -5.39 -8.25
CA MET A 206 -6.16 -4.50 -7.91
C MET A 206 -4.95 -5.24 -7.34
N ILE A 207 -5.14 -6.34 -6.60
CA ILE A 207 -4.05 -7.22 -6.16
C ILE A 207 -3.37 -7.88 -7.36
N ALA A 208 -4.15 -8.41 -8.29
CA ALA A 208 -3.62 -9.00 -9.52
C ALA A 208 -2.84 -7.96 -10.35
N PHE A 209 -3.35 -6.72 -10.43
CA PHE A 209 -2.64 -5.63 -11.08
C PHE A 209 -1.33 -5.26 -10.38
N GLU A 210 -1.34 -5.12 -9.04
CA GLU A 210 -0.14 -4.81 -8.24
C GLU A 210 0.96 -5.86 -8.43
N SER A 211 0.60 -7.14 -8.49
CA SER A 211 1.53 -8.23 -8.79
C SER A 211 2.19 -8.05 -10.17
N ARG A 212 1.41 -7.68 -11.20
CA ARG A 212 1.95 -7.44 -12.55
C ARG A 212 2.78 -6.17 -12.62
N LYS A 213 2.40 -5.11 -11.91
CA LYS A 213 3.16 -3.86 -11.81
C LYS A 213 4.56 -4.11 -11.23
N ARG A 214 4.70 -4.94 -10.19
CA ARG A 214 6.00 -5.34 -9.63
C ARG A 214 6.88 -6.16 -10.58
N ALA A 215 6.28 -6.85 -11.55
CA ALA A 215 6.99 -7.61 -12.56
C ALA A 215 7.39 -6.78 -13.79
N ALA A 216 6.93 -5.53 -13.88
CA ALA A 216 7.30 -4.59 -14.92
C ALA A 216 8.76 -4.18 -14.75
N ALA A 217 9.49 -4.08 -15.86
CA ALA A 217 10.84 -3.55 -15.91
C ALA A 217 11.00 -2.72 -17.18
N PRO A 218 11.74 -1.59 -17.14
CA PRO A 218 11.94 -0.73 -18.31
C PRO A 218 12.47 -1.48 -19.54
N GLU A 219 13.33 -2.46 -19.30
CA GLU A 219 13.99 -3.25 -20.36
C GLU A 219 13.11 -4.36 -20.95
N ARG A 220 11.94 -4.64 -20.35
CA ARG A 220 11.03 -5.68 -20.83
C ARG A 220 10.03 -5.09 -21.82
N THR A 221 10.14 -5.51 -23.07
CA THR A 221 9.23 -5.13 -24.16
C THR A 221 8.00 -6.03 -24.28
N ASN A 222 8.00 -7.19 -23.61
CA ASN A 222 6.86 -8.10 -23.62
C ASN A 222 5.64 -7.48 -22.92
N PRO A 223 4.45 -7.51 -23.54
CA PRO A 223 3.24 -7.04 -22.91
C PRO A 223 2.95 -7.75 -21.58
N LEU A 224 2.52 -7.00 -20.58
CA LEU A 224 2.06 -7.55 -19.31
C LEU A 224 0.58 -7.91 -19.41
N ASN A 225 0.27 -9.20 -19.28
CA ASN A 225 -1.11 -9.67 -19.25
C ASN A 225 -1.71 -9.49 -17.85
N ILE A 226 -2.81 -8.74 -17.78
CA ILE A 226 -3.60 -8.55 -16.57
C ILE A 226 -4.86 -9.39 -16.71
N ASN A 227 -5.01 -10.38 -15.84
CA ASN A 227 -6.17 -11.26 -15.85
C ASN A 227 -7.34 -10.56 -15.15
N LEU A 228 -8.48 -10.46 -15.84
CA LEU A 228 -9.72 -10.01 -15.22
C LEU A 228 -10.31 -11.17 -14.40
N PRO A 229 -10.70 -10.94 -13.13
CA PRO A 229 -11.28 -12.01 -12.32
C PRO A 229 -12.65 -12.42 -12.87
N PHE A 230 -13.02 -13.69 -12.68
CA PHE A 230 -14.30 -14.23 -13.16
C PHE A 230 -15.50 -13.38 -12.72
N SER A 231 -15.48 -12.89 -11.47
CA SER A 231 -16.49 -12.01 -10.91
C SER A 231 -16.69 -10.70 -11.69
N PHE A 232 -15.61 -10.14 -12.25
CA PHE A 232 -15.65 -8.97 -13.13
C PHE A 232 -16.28 -9.33 -14.48
N ILE A 233 -15.84 -10.42 -15.10
CA ILE A 233 -16.32 -10.88 -16.41
C ILE A 233 -17.81 -11.24 -16.35
N ASP A 234 -18.22 -12.00 -15.34
CA ASP A 234 -19.63 -12.39 -15.10
C ASP A 234 -20.51 -11.16 -14.87
N TYR A 235 -20.07 -10.23 -14.02
CA TYR A 235 -20.84 -9.03 -13.72
C TYR A 235 -20.94 -8.10 -14.93
N TYR A 236 -19.86 -7.93 -15.70
CA TYR A 236 -19.87 -7.13 -16.93
C TYR A 236 -20.87 -7.67 -17.94
N LYS A 237 -20.86 -8.99 -18.17
CA LYS A 237 -21.80 -9.64 -19.09
C LYS A 237 -23.26 -9.40 -18.67
N LYS A 238 -23.54 -9.51 -17.37
CA LYS A 238 -24.89 -9.24 -16.82
C LYS A 238 -25.29 -7.77 -16.92
N TYR A 239 -24.34 -6.84 -16.73
CA TYR A 239 -24.60 -5.40 -16.71
C TYR A 239 -24.73 -4.79 -18.11
N ARG A 240 -23.88 -5.20 -19.07
CA ARG A 240 -23.86 -4.66 -20.45
C ARG A 240 -24.62 -5.51 -21.47
N GLY A 241 -24.92 -6.77 -21.16
CA GLY A 241 -25.54 -7.72 -22.08
C GLY A 241 -24.60 -8.34 -23.12
N HIS A 242 -23.29 -8.02 -23.10
CA HIS A 242 -22.29 -8.60 -24.00
C HIS A 242 -20.97 -8.92 -23.27
N SER A 243 -20.09 -9.71 -23.90
CA SER A 243 -18.83 -10.14 -23.27
C SER A 243 -17.80 -9.02 -23.13
N VAL A 244 -16.81 -9.25 -22.27
CA VAL A 244 -15.63 -8.39 -22.13
C VAL A 244 -14.78 -8.36 -23.42
N ASP A 245 -14.72 -9.47 -24.16
CA ASP A 245 -13.99 -9.54 -25.44
C ASP A 245 -14.53 -8.54 -26.46
N HIS A 246 -15.86 -8.37 -26.50
CA HIS A 246 -16.50 -7.39 -27.36
C HIS A 246 -16.05 -5.95 -26.99
N ALA A 247 -15.99 -5.64 -25.70
CA ALA A 247 -15.52 -4.34 -25.21
C ALA A 247 -14.04 -4.10 -25.55
N LEU A 248 -13.19 -5.09 -25.29
CA LEU A 248 -11.75 -5.02 -25.57
C LEU A 248 -11.46 -4.80 -27.06
N ARG A 249 -12.18 -5.49 -27.95
CA ARG A 249 -12.03 -5.32 -29.41
C ARG A 249 -12.44 -3.92 -29.88
N LYS A 250 -13.48 -3.34 -29.30
CA LYS A 250 -13.95 -1.99 -29.63
C LYS A 250 -13.04 -0.89 -29.09
N SER A 251 -12.29 -1.18 -28.02
CA SER A 251 -11.42 -0.21 -27.35
C SER A 251 -10.02 -0.04 -27.98
N LYS A 252 -9.69 -0.88 -28.97
CA LYS A 252 -8.43 -0.79 -29.73
C LYS A 252 -8.40 0.39 -30.68
#